data_AF-A0A962MKY1-F1
#
_entry.id   AF-A0A962MKY1-F1
#
_cell.length_a   1.000
_cell.length_b   1.000
_cell.length_c   1.000
_cell.angle_alpha   90.00
_cell.angle_beta   90.00
_cell.angle_gamma   90.00
#
_symmetry.space_group_name_H-M   'P 1'
#
loop_
_entity.id
_entity.type
_entity.pdbx_description
1 polymer ?
#
loop_
_entity_poly.entity_id
_entity_poly.type
_entity_poly.pdbx_seq_one_letter_code
_entity_poly.pdbx_strand_id
1 'polypeptide(L)'
;MRVNPKHYLLSFMLCLAGFFAPYSAYAQAAIGVSSAVQILPDRNATLDVGGTPSVGFGPRLFITWTVENLGTVTLTDITLVNDLDATFGAGNYGTVRENQYPEIIGLEGEGTINRNINYNGSTDTDVLAAGSTLAPGSILTIRTEVILLNDISGTFQNQATAGATELGSDTSSTPTEFIIGSYIGVAKNATVNGNEVTFDIYLEAFGSATLSQLSLTENLDGVFGGGGSGDQDVPLAPNYTLISAPVLIDDPGTLNLNPGFDGSSDQEFLAAGSTLNGGSTAQIQFVVRVNQLIDQGLGLGLGEYQNEVLVTAEQPNGVYLLDYSDFGTDPDPNGDGNPTDAGENDPTFFTVTDSAVVGVAKDA
;
A
#
# COMPACT_ATOMS: atom_id res chain seq x y z
N MET A 1 19.13 -24.80 -43.33
CA MET A 1 19.31 -25.02 -41.87
C MET A 1 18.93 -23.73 -41.18
N ARG A 2 18.07 -23.79 -40.16
CA ARG A 2 17.17 -22.74 -39.61
C ARG A 2 15.77 -22.76 -40.25
N VAL A 3 14.64 -22.76 -39.53
CA VAL A 3 14.31 -22.73 -38.09
C VAL A 3 12.89 -23.32 -37.92
N ASN A 4 12.59 -23.81 -36.70
CA ASN A 4 11.30 -23.97 -35.99
C ASN A 4 10.92 -25.40 -35.62
N PRO A 5 10.55 -25.61 -34.35
CA PRO A 5 9.11 -25.74 -34.08
C PRO A 5 8.60 -25.30 -32.67
N LYS A 6 7.26 -25.16 -32.57
CA LYS A 6 6.37 -25.27 -31.37
C LYS A 6 6.29 -24.07 -30.41
N HIS A 7 5.18 -23.70 -29.77
CA HIS A 7 3.73 -24.06 -29.73
C HIS A 7 3.06 -22.96 -28.87
N TYR A 8 1.79 -22.63 -29.08
CA TYR A 8 0.76 -22.56 -28.01
C TYR A 8 -0.64 -22.53 -28.65
N LEU A 9 -1.59 -23.13 -27.93
CA LEU A 9 -2.84 -23.71 -28.42
C LEU A 9 -3.93 -22.67 -28.71
N LEU A 10 -4.59 -22.86 -29.86
CA LEU A 10 -5.91 -22.32 -30.17
C LEU A 10 -6.92 -23.45 -29.94
N SER A 11 -7.86 -23.30 -29.02
CA SER A 11 -8.90 -24.31 -28.75
C SER A 11 -10.25 -23.86 -29.32
N PHE A 12 -10.59 -24.47 -30.46
CA PHE A 12 -11.90 -24.83 -31.01
C PHE A 12 -13.16 -24.02 -30.64
N MET A 13 -13.71 -23.35 -31.65
CA MET A 13 -15.15 -23.11 -31.78
C MET A 13 -15.64 -23.86 -33.03
N LEU A 14 -16.49 -24.86 -32.80
CA LEU A 14 -16.95 -25.84 -33.79
C LEU A 14 -17.98 -25.21 -34.74
N CYS A 15 -17.64 -25.11 -36.03
CA CYS A 15 -18.57 -24.70 -37.09
C CYS A 15 -19.32 -25.94 -37.61
N LEU A 16 -20.64 -26.01 -37.39
CA LEU A 16 -21.53 -26.95 -38.05
C LEU A 16 -22.30 -26.20 -39.14
N ALA A 17 -21.89 -26.39 -40.40
CA ALA A 17 -22.57 -25.82 -41.56
C ALA A 17 -23.82 -26.63 -41.92
N GLY A 18 -24.97 -25.96 -42.03
CA GLY A 18 -26.19 -26.56 -42.57
C GLY A 18 -27.35 -25.57 -42.68
N PHE A 19 -27.78 -25.32 -43.92
CA PHE A 19 -28.99 -24.60 -44.36
C PHE A 19 -28.96 -23.06 -44.39
N PHE A 20 -28.86 -22.54 -45.62
CA PHE A 20 -29.10 -21.14 -45.98
C PHE A 20 -30.60 -20.81 -45.85
N ALA A 21 -30.94 -20.01 -44.84
CA ALA A 21 -32.01 -19.02 -44.91
C ALA A 21 -31.36 -17.63 -44.85
N PRO A 22 -31.87 -16.60 -45.54
CA PRO A 22 -31.38 -15.24 -45.31
C PRO A 22 -31.72 -14.88 -43.86
N TYR A 23 -30.73 -14.94 -42.97
CA TYR A 23 -30.87 -14.41 -41.63
C TYR A 23 -31.09 -12.90 -41.80
N SER A 24 -32.31 -12.43 -41.57
CA SER A 24 -32.53 -11.03 -41.23
C SER A 24 -31.57 -10.70 -40.11
N ALA A 25 -30.79 -9.62 -40.26
CA ALA A 25 -30.04 -9.04 -39.15
C ALA A 25 -31.08 -8.63 -38.09
N TYR A 26 -31.39 -9.53 -37.16
CA TYR A 26 -32.30 -9.23 -36.07
C TYR A 26 -31.62 -8.16 -35.22
N ALA A 27 -32.37 -7.08 -34.95
CA ALA A 27 -32.04 -6.12 -33.92
C ALA A 27 -31.74 -6.87 -32.62
N GLN A 28 -30.52 -6.76 -32.11
CA GLN A 28 -30.08 -7.43 -30.90
C GLN A 28 -29.61 -6.38 -29.92
N ALA A 29 -30.24 -6.31 -28.75
CA ALA A 29 -29.75 -5.55 -27.62
C ALA A 29 -28.66 -6.36 -26.92
N ALA A 30 -27.52 -5.73 -26.64
CA ALA A 30 -26.44 -6.33 -25.89
C ALA A 30 -25.64 -5.21 -25.23
N ILE A 31 -25.32 -5.35 -23.95
CA ILE A 31 -24.49 -4.43 -23.20
C ILE A 31 -23.30 -5.17 -22.60
N GLY A 32 -22.14 -4.54 -22.60
CA GLY A 32 -20.94 -4.99 -21.90
C GLY A 32 -20.60 -4.02 -20.79
N VAL A 33 -20.13 -4.53 -19.65
CA VAL A 33 -19.50 -3.72 -18.61
C VAL A 33 -18.19 -4.35 -18.15
N SER A 34 -17.18 -3.52 -17.95
CA SER A 34 -15.94 -3.87 -17.25
C SER A 34 -15.63 -2.82 -16.19
N SER A 35 -14.85 -3.19 -15.17
CA SER A 35 -14.37 -2.25 -14.16
C SER A 35 -12.88 -2.39 -13.87
N ALA A 36 -12.30 -1.28 -13.42
CA ALA A 36 -10.98 -1.20 -12.85
C ALA A 36 -11.04 -0.41 -11.54
N VAL A 37 -10.34 -0.91 -10.52
CA VAL A 37 -10.17 -0.24 -9.23
C VAL A 37 -8.71 0.20 -9.12
N GLN A 38 -8.50 1.49 -8.85
CA GLN A 38 -7.18 2.06 -8.59
C GLN A 38 -7.17 2.60 -7.16
N ILE A 39 -6.23 2.13 -6.35
CA ILE A 39 -5.97 2.67 -5.02
C ILE A 39 -4.99 3.83 -5.18
N LEU A 40 -5.26 4.94 -4.50
CA LEU A 40 -4.46 6.16 -4.56
C LEU A 40 -3.62 6.30 -3.29
N PRO A 41 -2.36 6.73 -3.40
CA PRO A 41 -1.45 6.90 -2.26
C PRO A 41 -1.82 8.12 -1.38
N ASP A 42 -2.53 9.11 -1.93
CA ASP A 42 -2.89 10.34 -1.22
C ASP A 42 -3.94 10.10 -0.11
N ARG A 43 -3.59 10.36 1.15
CA ARG A 43 -4.44 10.06 2.32
C ARG A 43 -5.39 11.17 2.80
N ASN A 44 -5.35 12.36 2.18
CA ASN A 44 -6.08 13.55 2.64
C ASN A 44 -7.10 14.06 1.63
N ALA A 45 -8.40 13.94 1.93
CA ALA A 45 -9.46 14.60 1.18
C ALA A 45 -10.65 14.98 2.09
N THR A 46 -11.27 16.13 1.81
CA THR A 46 -12.51 16.56 2.47
C THR A 46 -13.65 15.64 2.05
N LEU A 47 -14.32 15.02 3.01
CA LEU A 47 -15.36 14.02 2.78
C LEU A 47 -16.77 14.60 3.03
N ASP A 48 -17.74 14.12 2.24
CA ASP A 48 -19.16 14.31 2.55
C ASP A 48 -19.75 12.95 2.96
N VAL A 49 -20.14 12.83 4.24
CA VAL A 49 -20.82 11.63 4.77
C VAL A 49 -22.29 11.99 4.98
N GLY A 50 -23.09 11.84 3.93
CA GLY A 50 -24.54 12.05 4.01
C GLY A 50 -24.98 13.49 4.28
N GLY A 51 -24.28 14.48 3.70
CA GLY A 51 -24.59 15.91 3.87
C GLY A 51 -23.93 16.56 5.09
N THR A 52 -22.97 15.87 5.72
CA THR A 52 -22.18 16.40 6.83
C THR A 52 -20.71 16.43 6.41
N PRO A 53 -20.05 17.60 6.37
CA PRO A 53 -18.62 17.68 6.14
C PRO A 53 -17.90 17.03 7.32
N SER A 54 -17.35 15.84 7.11
CA SER A 54 -16.39 15.23 8.02
C SER A 54 -15.05 15.09 7.31
N VAL A 55 -13.96 15.05 8.07
CA VAL A 55 -12.67 14.69 7.48
C VAL A 55 -12.60 13.16 7.52
N GLY A 56 -12.59 12.53 6.35
CA GLY A 56 -12.34 11.11 6.23
C GLY A 56 -10.84 10.87 6.12
N PHE A 57 -10.31 9.98 6.95
CA PHE A 57 -8.93 9.51 6.86
C PHE A 57 -8.98 8.05 6.41
N GLY A 58 -8.39 7.74 5.27
CA GLY A 58 -8.35 6.38 4.73
C GLY A 58 -7.93 6.35 3.25
N PRO A 59 -7.64 5.16 2.71
CA PRO A 59 -7.23 5.02 1.31
C PRO A 59 -8.34 5.54 0.38
N ARG A 60 -7.91 6.27 -0.66
CA ARG A 60 -8.79 6.76 -1.73
C ARG A 60 -8.76 5.77 -2.89
N LEU A 61 -9.92 5.55 -3.50
CA LEU A 61 -10.08 4.63 -4.61
C LEU A 61 -10.79 5.32 -5.76
N PHE A 62 -10.27 5.13 -6.96
CA PHE A 62 -11.03 5.32 -8.18
C PHE A 62 -11.61 3.99 -8.63
N ILE A 63 -12.92 3.95 -8.77
CA ILE A 63 -13.61 2.84 -9.44
C ILE A 63 -14.06 3.36 -10.80
N THR A 64 -13.50 2.81 -11.86
CA THR A 64 -13.79 3.20 -13.25
C THR A 64 -14.53 2.07 -13.93
N TRP A 65 -15.64 2.40 -14.58
CA TRP A 65 -16.44 1.49 -15.39
C TRP A 65 -16.37 1.88 -16.86
N THR A 66 -16.27 0.86 -17.71
CA THR A 66 -16.44 0.99 -19.15
C THR A 66 -17.69 0.24 -19.56
N VAL A 67 -18.66 0.94 -20.13
CA VAL A 67 -19.95 0.40 -20.60
C VAL A 67 -20.00 0.51 -22.11
N GLU A 68 -20.26 -0.59 -22.80
CA GLU A 68 -20.31 -0.65 -24.26
C GLU A 68 -21.65 -1.21 -24.74
N ASN A 69 -22.24 -0.57 -25.76
CA ASN A 69 -23.35 -1.16 -26.48
C ASN A 69 -22.81 -2.11 -27.57
N LEU A 70 -22.77 -3.40 -27.24
CA LEU A 70 -22.33 -4.48 -28.14
C LEU A 70 -23.40 -4.87 -29.17
N GLY A 71 -24.61 -4.31 -29.05
CA GLY A 71 -25.76 -4.62 -29.86
C GLY A 71 -25.84 -3.80 -31.16
N THR A 72 -26.97 -3.98 -31.85
CA THR A 72 -27.31 -3.29 -33.11
C THR A 72 -28.46 -2.28 -32.95
N VAL A 73 -28.97 -2.12 -31.73
CA VAL A 73 -30.02 -1.15 -31.38
C VAL A 73 -29.49 -0.13 -30.39
N THR A 74 -29.99 1.10 -30.46
CA THR A 74 -29.73 2.10 -29.42
C THR A 74 -30.33 1.61 -28.10
N LEU A 75 -29.52 1.63 -27.05
CA LEU A 75 -29.96 1.33 -25.69
C LEU A 75 -30.49 2.60 -25.04
N THR A 76 -31.60 2.48 -24.31
CA THR A 76 -32.26 3.58 -23.59
C THR A 76 -32.52 3.23 -22.14
N ASP A 77 -32.53 4.26 -21.29
CA ASP A 77 -32.59 4.15 -19.84
C ASP A 77 -31.55 3.16 -19.30
N ILE A 78 -30.30 3.35 -19.74
CA ILE A 78 -29.18 2.53 -19.30
C ILE A 78 -28.95 2.74 -17.81
N THR A 79 -28.88 1.64 -17.06
CA THR A 79 -28.56 1.60 -15.64
C THR A 79 -27.15 1.06 -15.45
N LEU A 80 -26.42 1.58 -14.46
CA LEU A 80 -25.14 1.04 -14.02
C LEU A 80 -25.17 0.94 -12.50
N VAL A 81 -25.65 -0.20 -12.01
CA VAL A 81 -25.82 -0.44 -10.57
C VAL A 81 -24.51 -0.89 -9.96
N ASN A 82 -24.06 -0.17 -8.93
CA ASN A 82 -22.92 -0.53 -8.09
C ASN A 82 -23.27 -0.33 -6.62
N ASP A 83 -23.32 -1.44 -5.87
CA ASP A 83 -23.59 -1.47 -4.44
C ASP A 83 -22.26 -1.50 -3.67
N LEU A 84 -21.92 -0.35 -3.08
CA LEU A 84 -20.73 -0.18 -2.27
C LEU A 84 -20.94 -0.69 -0.84
N ASP A 85 -22.18 -0.76 -0.33
CA ASP A 85 -22.49 -1.42 0.93
C ASP A 85 -22.20 -2.93 0.84
N ALA A 86 -22.51 -3.55 -0.30
CA ALA A 86 -22.16 -4.96 -0.56
C ALA A 86 -20.65 -5.19 -0.70
N THR A 87 -19.90 -4.17 -1.15
CA THR A 87 -18.44 -4.25 -1.31
C THR A 87 -17.72 -4.03 0.01
N PHE A 88 -17.97 -2.89 0.68
CA PHE A 88 -17.19 -2.42 1.83
C PHE A 88 -17.92 -2.57 3.16
N GLY A 89 -19.23 -2.79 3.15
CA GLY A 89 -20.10 -2.71 4.32
C GLY A 89 -20.59 -1.27 4.56
N ALA A 90 -21.85 -1.14 4.95
CA ALA A 90 -22.48 0.16 5.21
C ALA A 90 -21.73 0.94 6.29
N GLY A 91 -21.36 2.18 5.98
CA GLY A 91 -20.63 3.09 6.87
C GLY A 91 -19.10 2.94 6.85
N ASN A 92 -18.54 2.02 6.05
CA ASN A 92 -17.09 1.84 5.89
C ASN A 92 -16.51 2.60 4.69
N TYR A 93 -17.27 3.52 4.10
CA TYR A 93 -16.81 4.35 3.00
C TYR A 93 -17.59 5.66 2.94
N GLY A 94 -17.03 6.63 2.22
CA GLY A 94 -17.72 7.86 1.85
C GLY A 94 -17.35 8.29 0.43
N THR A 95 -18.24 9.02 -0.23
CA THR A 95 -17.98 9.55 -1.58
C THR A 95 -17.32 10.92 -1.49
N VAL A 96 -16.39 11.19 -2.42
CA VAL A 96 -15.58 12.41 -2.38
C VAL A 96 -16.28 13.55 -3.11
N ARG A 97 -16.35 14.74 -2.48
CA ARG A 97 -16.82 16.03 -3.03
C ARG A 97 -18.25 16.03 -3.60
N GLU A 98 -19.13 16.78 -2.93
CA GLU A 98 -20.50 17.05 -3.36
C GLU A 98 -20.56 17.51 -4.84
N ASN A 99 -21.39 16.83 -5.65
CA ASN A 99 -21.65 17.10 -7.08
C ASN A 99 -20.48 16.91 -8.07
N GLN A 100 -19.33 16.39 -7.65
CA GLN A 100 -18.22 16.11 -8.57
C GLN A 100 -18.30 14.70 -9.18
N TYR A 101 -18.66 13.70 -8.38
CA TYR A 101 -18.74 12.30 -8.79
C TYR A 101 -20.19 11.79 -8.81
N PRO A 102 -20.50 10.81 -9.69
CA PRO A 102 -19.63 10.18 -10.68
C PRO A 102 -19.23 11.14 -11.83
N GLU A 103 -18.03 10.96 -12.36
CA GLU A 103 -17.42 11.78 -13.40
C GLU A 103 -17.40 11.01 -14.73
N ILE A 104 -17.94 11.61 -15.79
CA ILE A 104 -17.82 11.06 -17.15
C ILE A 104 -16.40 11.32 -17.64
N ILE A 105 -15.64 10.25 -17.84
CA ILE A 105 -14.25 10.31 -18.33
C ILE A 105 -14.22 10.38 -19.85
N GLY A 106 -15.15 9.68 -20.52
CA GLY A 106 -15.24 9.70 -21.97
C GLY A 106 -16.54 9.09 -22.49
N LEU A 107 -16.96 9.55 -23.66
CA LEU A 107 -18.00 8.93 -24.47
C LEU A 107 -17.46 8.84 -25.90
N GLU A 108 -17.22 7.61 -26.35
CA GLU A 108 -16.81 7.32 -27.72
C GLU A 108 -18.05 6.87 -28.50
N GLY A 109 -18.42 7.60 -29.55
CA GLY A 109 -19.63 7.35 -30.34
C GLY A 109 -20.79 8.29 -30.00
N GLU A 110 -22.02 7.81 -30.15
CA GLU A 110 -23.24 8.60 -29.99
C GLU A 110 -24.05 8.13 -28.78
N GLY A 111 -24.61 9.08 -28.04
CA GLY A 111 -25.41 8.80 -26.85
C GLY A 111 -25.69 10.08 -26.07
N THR A 112 -26.55 9.96 -25.06
CA THR A 112 -26.80 11.02 -24.07
C THR A 112 -26.59 10.39 -22.71
N ILE A 113 -25.61 10.86 -21.94
CA ILE A 113 -25.28 10.27 -20.64
C ILE A 113 -25.64 11.24 -19.54
N ASN A 114 -26.58 10.85 -18.69
CA ASN A 114 -26.95 11.60 -17.51
C ASN A 114 -26.28 10.93 -16.31
N ARG A 115 -25.26 11.56 -15.74
CA ARG A 115 -24.64 11.07 -14.50
C ARG A 115 -25.58 11.25 -13.32
N ASN A 116 -25.63 10.27 -12.41
CA ASN A 116 -26.42 10.40 -11.18
C ASN A 116 -25.63 11.16 -10.11
N ILE A 117 -25.90 12.45 -9.94
CA ILE A 117 -25.24 13.30 -8.93
C ILE A 117 -25.55 12.91 -7.48
N ASN A 118 -26.58 12.08 -7.26
CA ASN A 118 -26.96 11.60 -5.93
C ASN A 118 -26.40 10.21 -5.61
N TYR A 119 -25.68 9.59 -6.56
CA TYR A 119 -25.06 8.28 -6.36
C TYR A 119 -24.19 8.29 -5.10
N ASN A 120 -24.52 7.40 -4.17
CA ASN A 120 -23.78 7.23 -2.92
C ASN A 120 -23.39 5.76 -2.67
N GLY A 121 -23.72 4.85 -3.60
CA GLY A 121 -23.40 3.43 -3.52
C GLY A 121 -24.10 2.68 -2.39
N SER A 122 -24.98 3.34 -1.63
CA SER A 122 -25.77 2.76 -0.53
C SER A 122 -27.26 2.88 -0.89
N THR A 123 -27.96 3.89 -0.34
CA THR A 123 -29.37 4.16 -0.67
C THR A 123 -29.63 4.52 -2.14
N ASP A 124 -28.62 5.01 -2.86
CA ASP A 124 -28.65 5.25 -4.30
C ASP A 124 -27.43 4.61 -4.96
N THR A 125 -27.67 3.45 -5.59
CA THR A 125 -26.65 2.57 -6.18
C THR A 125 -26.50 2.72 -7.69
N ASP A 126 -27.35 3.48 -8.37
CA ASP A 126 -27.22 3.65 -9.83
C ASP A 126 -26.27 4.81 -10.13
N VAL A 127 -25.17 4.52 -10.83
CA VAL A 127 -24.17 5.52 -11.23
C VAL A 127 -24.75 6.44 -12.33
N LEU A 128 -25.76 5.97 -13.07
CA LEU A 128 -26.43 6.71 -14.13
C LEU A 128 -27.82 7.17 -13.69
N ALA A 129 -28.21 8.36 -14.15
CA ALA A 129 -29.56 8.86 -14.03
C ALA A 129 -30.40 8.46 -15.25
N ALA A 130 -31.72 8.46 -15.08
CA ALA A 130 -32.69 8.13 -16.12
C ALA A 130 -32.50 8.96 -17.41
N GLY A 131 -32.94 8.41 -18.55
CA GLY A 131 -32.78 9.04 -19.85
C GLY A 131 -31.38 8.88 -20.47
N SER A 132 -30.49 8.10 -19.84
CA SER A 132 -29.19 7.76 -20.42
C SER A 132 -29.35 6.82 -21.61
N THR A 133 -28.66 7.10 -22.72
CA THR A 133 -28.74 6.35 -23.98
C THR A 133 -27.35 6.12 -24.59
N LEU A 134 -27.19 5.01 -25.31
CA LEU A 134 -25.94 4.64 -25.97
C LEU A 134 -26.25 3.99 -27.31
N ALA A 135 -25.79 4.59 -28.41
CA ALA A 135 -25.98 4.06 -29.75
C ALA A 135 -25.14 2.79 -29.97
N PRO A 136 -25.47 1.96 -30.98
CA PRO A 136 -24.69 0.76 -31.31
C PRO A 136 -23.19 1.04 -31.44
N GLY A 137 -22.36 0.22 -30.81
CA GLY A 137 -20.90 0.33 -30.82
C GLY A 137 -20.32 1.53 -30.06
N SER A 138 -21.14 2.31 -29.35
CA SER A 138 -20.67 3.42 -28.53
C SER A 138 -20.21 2.92 -27.15
N ILE A 139 -19.23 3.62 -26.57
CA ILE A 139 -18.55 3.25 -25.32
C ILE A 139 -18.58 4.44 -24.37
N LEU A 140 -19.05 4.23 -23.13
CA LEU A 140 -18.98 5.18 -22.02
C LEU A 140 -17.89 4.73 -21.04
N THR A 141 -17.02 5.65 -20.65
CA THR A 141 -16.13 5.49 -19.49
C THR A 141 -16.56 6.47 -18.41
N ILE A 142 -16.90 5.96 -17.22
CA ILE A 142 -17.37 6.76 -16.08
C ILE A 142 -16.67 6.28 -14.80
N ARG A 143 -16.40 7.21 -13.88
CA ARG A 143 -15.61 6.94 -12.67
C ARG A 143 -16.27 7.52 -11.43
N THR A 144 -16.17 6.82 -10.31
CA THR A 144 -16.43 7.40 -9.00
C THR A 144 -15.16 7.40 -8.16
N GLU A 145 -15.16 8.22 -7.12
CA GLU A 145 -14.11 8.29 -6.11
C GLU A 145 -14.69 7.97 -4.73
N VAL A 146 -14.02 7.06 -4.03
CA VAL A 146 -14.43 6.57 -2.71
C VAL A 146 -13.27 6.75 -1.73
N ILE A 147 -13.55 7.24 -0.53
CA ILE A 147 -12.63 7.14 0.62
C ILE A 147 -13.14 6.02 1.49
N LEU A 148 -12.27 5.08 1.84
CA LEU A 148 -12.61 4.08 2.84
C LEU A 148 -12.56 4.67 4.23
N LEU A 149 -13.52 4.27 5.04
CA LEU A 149 -13.63 4.65 6.44
C LEU A 149 -13.42 3.40 7.29
N ASN A 150 -12.99 3.65 8.53
CA ASN A 150 -12.65 2.62 9.49
C ASN A 150 -11.45 1.76 9.01
N ASP A 151 -10.98 0.92 9.93
CA ASP A 151 -9.79 0.08 9.77
C ASP A 151 -10.12 -1.13 8.85
N ILE A 152 -10.43 -0.88 7.58
CA ILE A 152 -10.77 -1.93 6.61
C ILE A 152 -9.56 -2.29 5.75
N SER A 153 -9.15 -3.57 5.82
CA SER A 153 -8.11 -4.17 5.00
C SER A 153 -8.54 -5.59 4.57
N GLY A 154 -7.90 -6.10 3.52
CA GLY A 154 -8.15 -7.44 2.99
C GLY A 154 -8.57 -7.45 1.53
N THR A 155 -9.14 -8.58 1.10
CA THR A 155 -9.61 -8.78 -0.28
C THR A 155 -11.07 -8.36 -0.40
N PHE A 156 -11.35 -7.52 -1.38
CA PHE A 156 -12.67 -6.99 -1.70
C PHE A 156 -13.04 -7.35 -3.13
N GLN A 157 -14.34 -7.49 -3.37
CA GLN A 157 -14.89 -7.70 -4.71
C GLN A 157 -15.97 -6.64 -4.94
N ASN A 158 -15.71 -5.71 -5.86
CA ASN A 158 -16.71 -4.76 -6.31
C ASN A 158 -17.40 -5.33 -7.56
N GLN A 159 -18.73 -5.27 -7.60
CA GLN A 159 -19.50 -5.73 -8.75
C GLN A 159 -20.35 -4.59 -9.30
N ALA A 160 -20.20 -4.30 -10.58
CA ALA A 160 -21.13 -3.45 -11.31
C ALA A 160 -22.01 -4.28 -12.23
N THR A 161 -23.29 -3.89 -12.33
CA THR A 161 -24.28 -4.53 -13.18
C THR A 161 -24.90 -3.48 -14.11
N ALA A 162 -24.70 -3.65 -15.41
CA ALA A 162 -25.25 -2.78 -16.45
C ALA A 162 -26.50 -3.39 -17.08
N GLY A 163 -27.51 -2.56 -17.30
CA GLY A 163 -28.79 -2.92 -17.90
C GLY A 163 -29.33 -1.80 -18.78
N ALA A 164 -30.39 -2.06 -19.52
CA ALA A 164 -31.09 -1.09 -20.37
C ALA A 164 -32.50 -1.62 -20.70
N THR A 165 -33.40 -0.74 -21.12
CA THR A 165 -34.79 -1.09 -21.43
C THR A 165 -34.90 -2.21 -22.47
N GLU A 166 -34.08 -2.16 -23.52
CA GLU A 166 -34.13 -3.09 -24.64
C GLU A 166 -33.64 -4.50 -24.28
N LEU A 167 -32.92 -4.64 -23.17
CA LEU A 167 -32.46 -5.93 -22.63
C LEU A 167 -33.52 -6.63 -21.77
N GLY A 168 -34.53 -5.90 -21.30
CA GLY A 168 -35.51 -6.43 -20.36
C GLY A 168 -34.85 -6.83 -19.03
N SER A 169 -34.84 -8.13 -18.71
CA SER A 169 -34.20 -8.65 -17.50
C SER A 169 -32.73 -9.03 -17.69
N ASP A 170 -32.22 -8.98 -18.92
CA ASP A 170 -30.83 -9.35 -19.20
C ASP A 170 -29.90 -8.22 -18.76
N THR A 171 -28.79 -8.59 -18.15
CA THR A 171 -27.79 -7.67 -17.61
C THR A 171 -26.38 -8.16 -17.92
N SER A 172 -25.43 -7.24 -17.90
CA SER A 172 -24.00 -7.56 -17.91
C SER A 172 -23.41 -7.23 -16.54
N SER A 173 -22.59 -8.12 -15.98
CA SER A 173 -21.99 -7.92 -14.67
C SER A 173 -20.52 -8.26 -14.68
N THR A 174 -19.72 -7.49 -13.94
CA THR A 174 -18.27 -7.69 -13.83
C THR A 174 -17.83 -7.57 -12.38
N PRO A 175 -17.38 -8.67 -11.74
CA PRO A 175 -16.72 -8.59 -10.45
C PRO A 175 -15.25 -8.20 -10.65
N THR A 176 -14.79 -7.18 -9.94
CA THR A 176 -13.39 -6.79 -9.84
C THR A 176 -12.91 -7.06 -8.42
N GLU A 177 -11.96 -7.98 -8.30
CA GLU A 177 -11.24 -8.23 -7.04
C GLU A 177 -10.07 -7.27 -6.91
N PHE A 178 -9.88 -6.76 -5.70
CA PHE A 178 -8.75 -5.91 -5.34
C PHE A 178 -8.42 -6.10 -3.86
N ILE A 179 -7.21 -5.72 -3.47
CA ILE A 179 -6.73 -5.84 -2.09
C ILE A 179 -6.50 -4.45 -1.55
N ILE A 180 -7.09 -4.16 -0.39
CA ILE A 180 -6.71 -2.99 0.40
C ILE A 180 -5.68 -3.47 1.41
N GLY A 181 -4.42 -3.11 1.15
CA GLY A 181 -3.31 -3.45 2.01
C GLY A 181 -3.29 -2.60 3.28
N SER A 182 -2.71 -3.17 4.33
CA SER A 182 -2.14 -2.42 5.43
C SER A 182 -0.72 -2.94 5.62
N TYR A 183 0.22 -2.02 5.73
CA TYR A 183 1.63 -2.34 5.88
C TYR A 183 2.18 -1.52 7.04
N ILE A 184 3.28 -1.97 7.59
CA ILE A 184 4.16 -1.15 8.41
C ILE A 184 5.44 -0.98 7.61
N GLY A 185 5.94 0.24 7.53
CA GLY A 185 7.24 0.52 6.95
C GLY A 185 8.20 1.02 8.02
N VAL A 186 9.47 0.70 7.84
CA VAL A 186 10.55 1.31 8.61
C VAL A 186 11.68 1.79 7.68
N ALA A 187 12.25 2.95 7.98
CA ALA A 187 13.47 3.43 7.34
C ALA A 187 14.47 3.84 8.39
N LYS A 188 15.75 3.78 8.04
CA LYS A 188 16.86 4.06 8.94
C LYS A 188 17.92 4.90 8.28
N ASN A 189 18.38 5.90 9.01
CA ASN A 189 19.50 6.74 8.62
C ASN A 189 20.58 6.74 9.71
N ALA A 190 21.84 6.86 9.30
CA ALA A 190 22.99 6.93 10.19
C ALA A 190 23.80 8.20 9.91
N THR A 191 24.07 8.99 10.95
CA THR A 191 24.97 10.15 10.90
C THR A 191 26.18 9.90 11.79
N VAL A 192 27.38 9.90 11.20
CA VAL A 192 28.63 9.60 11.89
C VAL A 192 29.38 10.89 12.25
N ASN A 193 29.84 10.98 13.51
CA ASN A 193 30.74 12.02 14.00
C ASN A 193 31.89 11.38 14.79
N GLY A 194 33.04 11.20 14.12
CA GLY A 194 34.17 10.46 14.69
C GLY A 194 33.77 9.00 14.93
N ASN A 195 33.78 8.57 16.19
CA ASN A 195 33.34 7.23 16.60
C ASN A 195 31.91 7.19 17.17
N GLU A 196 31.17 8.28 17.13
CA GLU A 196 29.75 8.32 17.50
C GLU A 196 28.87 8.22 16.26
N VAL A 197 27.83 7.41 16.34
CA VAL A 197 26.83 7.19 15.30
C VAL A 197 25.48 7.54 15.89
N THR A 198 24.82 8.54 15.30
CA THR A 198 23.42 8.85 15.56
C THR A 198 22.58 8.09 14.56
N PHE A 199 21.64 7.29 15.06
CA PHE A 199 20.68 6.60 14.23
C PHE A 199 19.32 7.25 14.37
N ASP A 200 18.70 7.54 13.23
CA ASP A 200 17.32 7.98 13.12
C ASP A 200 16.51 6.86 12.47
N ILE A 201 15.41 6.48 13.11
CA ILE A 201 14.49 5.44 12.64
C ILE A 201 13.14 6.10 12.39
N TYR A 202 12.58 5.88 11.21
CA TYR A 202 11.31 6.40 10.76
C TYR A 202 10.34 5.24 10.62
N LEU A 203 9.17 5.35 11.24
CA LEU A 203 8.10 4.36 11.19
C LEU A 203 6.90 4.96 10.49
N GLU A 204 6.21 4.17 9.66
CA GLU A 204 4.96 4.58 9.03
C GLU A 204 3.97 3.42 8.98
N ALA A 205 2.73 3.66 9.43
CA ALA A 205 1.64 2.71 9.23
C ALA A 205 0.90 3.05 7.93
N PHE A 206 0.99 2.17 6.94
CA PHE A 206 0.28 2.25 5.66
C PHE A 206 -1.10 1.61 5.79
N GLY A 207 -2.10 2.26 5.19
CA GLY A 207 -3.52 1.93 5.36
C GLY A 207 -4.20 2.72 6.49
N SER A 208 -5.47 2.39 6.77
CA SER A 208 -6.26 3.05 7.82
C SER A 208 -6.20 2.32 9.17
N ALA A 209 -5.78 1.04 9.18
CA ALA A 209 -5.84 0.21 10.36
C ALA A 209 -4.88 0.65 11.47
N THR A 210 -5.37 0.70 12.71
CA THR A 210 -4.50 0.84 13.87
C THR A 210 -3.72 -0.44 14.09
N LEU A 211 -2.39 -0.32 14.01
CA LEU A 211 -1.46 -1.41 14.23
C LEU A 211 -1.16 -1.55 15.72
N SER A 212 -1.20 -2.78 16.21
CA SER A 212 -0.98 -3.12 17.63
C SER A 212 0.18 -4.09 17.79
N GLN A 213 0.58 -4.35 19.04
CA GLN A 213 1.67 -5.27 19.37
C GLN A 213 2.95 -4.95 18.58
N LEU A 214 3.26 -3.66 18.46
CA LEU A 214 4.47 -3.22 17.77
C LEU A 214 5.70 -3.75 18.49
N SER A 215 6.61 -4.31 17.71
CA SER A 215 7.97 -4.67 18.11
C SER A 215 8.93 -4.11 17.08
N LEU A 216 10.01 -3.48 17.56
CA LEU A 216 11.07 -2.90 16.75
C LEU A 216 12.39 -3.33 17.35
N THR A 217 13.04 -4.31 16.71
CA THR A 217 14.24 -4.94 17.26
C THR A 217 15.51 -4.43 16.58
N GLU A 218 16.53 -4.17 17.40
CA GLU A 218 17.86 -3.72 16.99
C GLU A 218 18.94 -4.53 17.72
N ASN A 219 19.76 -5.25 16.93
CA ASN A 219 20.84 -6.10 17.42
C ASN A 219 22.20 -5.42 17.20
N LEU A 220 22.60 -4.57 18.15
CA LEU A 220 23.87 -3.85 18.07
C LEU A 220 25.09 -4.75 18.24
N ASP A 221 24.95 -5.91 18.91
CA ASP A 221 26.00 -6.92 18.98
C ASP A 221 26.30 -7.52 17.60
N GLY A 222 25.29 -7.69 16.76
CA GLY A 222 25.47 -8.11 15.37
C GLY A 222 26.23 -7.07 14.53
N VAL A 223 26.06 -5.78 14.83
CA VAL A 223 26.64 -4.66 14.05
C VAL A 223 28.04 -4.32 14.50
N PHE A 224 28.27 -4.16 15.81
CA PHE A 224 29.54 -3.66 16.35
C PHE A 224 30.41 -4.76 16.94
N GLY A 225 29.90 -5.99 16.99
CA GLY A 225 30.52 -7.12 17.67
C GLY A 225 30.04 -7.18 19.12
N GLY A 226 29.25 -8.20 19.42
CA GLY A 226 29.03 -8.64 20.79
C GLY A 226 30.34 -9.15 21.38
N GLY A 227 30.44 -9.21 22.70
CA GLY A 227 31.62 -9.72 23.39
C GLY A 227 32.02 -11.19 23.06
N GLY A 228 31.45 -11.86 22.06
CA GLY A 228 31.74 -13.25 21.76
C GLY A 228 33.05 -13.44 20.98
N SER A 229 34.17 -13.67 21.68
CA SER A 229 35.40 -14.23 21.06
C SER A 229 35.34 -15.76 20.84
N GLY A 230 34.18 -16.39 21.08
CA GLY A 230 34.02 -17.85 21.07
C GLY A 230 34.55 -18.54 22.33
N ASP A 231 35.12 -17.81 23.27
CA ASP A 231 35.49 -18.29 24.60
C ASP A 231 34.33 -18.09 25.58
N GLN A 232 33.74 -19.19 26.04
CA GLN A 232 32.50 -19.23 26.82
C GLN A 232 32.67 -18.73 28.27
N ASP A 233 33.91 -18.46 28.72
CA ASP A 233 34.21 -18.15 30.12
C ASP A 233 34.63 -16.69 30.39
N VAL A 234 34.53 -15.79 29.40
CA VAL A 234 34.80 -14.36 29.59
C VAL A 234 33.54 -13.54 29.27
N PRO A 235 32.86 -12.95 30.28
CA PRO A 235 31.86 -11.91 30.04
C PRO A 235 32.57 -10.72 29.40
N LEU A 236 32.45 -10.58 28.09
CA LEU A 236 33.00 -9.45 27.38
C LEU A 236 31.88 -8.44 27.16
N ALA A 237 32.15 -7.21 27.57
CA ALA A 237 31.24 -6.09 27.36
C ALA A 237 31.02 -5.86 25.85
N PRO A 238 29.87 -5.33 25.45
CA PRO A 238 29.62 -4.94 24.06
C PRO A 238 30.72 -3.99 23.54
N ASN A 239 31.08 -4.09 22.25
CA ASN A 239 32.08 -3.22 21.62
C ASN A 239 31.54 -1.81 21.30
N TYR A 240 30.50 -1.39 22.01
CA TYR A 240 29.89 -0.08 21.89
C TYR A 240 29.43 0.43 23.25
N THR A 241 29.15 1.73 23.31
CA THR A 241 28.53 2.39 24.46
C THR A 241 27.29 3.13 23.98
N LEU A 242 26.14 2.88 24.60
CA LEU A 242 24.94 3.68 24.35
C LEU A 242 25.11 5.06 24.99
N ILE A 243 25.29 6.10 24.17
CA ILE A 243 25.47 7.49 24.60
C ILE A 243 24.13 8.13 24.89
N SER A 244 23.15 7.83 24.04
CA SER A 244 21.75 8.18 24.25
C SER A 244 20.92 6.93 24.06
N ALA A 245 20.13 6.59 25.08
CA ALA A 245 19.03 5.65 24.93
C ALA A 245 18.05 6.17 23.86
N PRO A 246 17.20 5.28 23.30
CA PRO A 246 16.14 5.66 22.39
C PRO A 246 15.30 6.81 22.94
N VAL A 247 15.00 7.78 22.10
CA VAL A 247 14.10 8.89 22.38
C VAL A 247 13.14 9.09 21.20
N LEU A 248 11.90 9.46 21.50
CA LEU A 248 10.92 9.85 20.48
C LEU A 248 11.22 11.28 20.03
N ILE A 249 11.45 11.45 18.73
CA ILE A 249 11.57 12.76 18.07
C ILE A 249 10.22 13.20 17.53
N ASP A 250 9.46 12.24 16.98
CA ASP A 250 8.07 12.39 16.56
C ASP A 250 7.28 11.17 17.05
N ASP A 251 6.10 11.41 17.63
CA ASP A 251 5.25 10.37 18.20
C ASP A 251 3.77 10.78 18.05
N PRO A 252 2.93 9.90 17.48
CA PRO A 252 1.49 10.12 17.43
C PRO A 252 0.81 10.01 18.82
N GLY A 253 1.59 9.73 19.88
CA GLY A 253 1.18 9.70 21.28
C GLY A 253 0.90 8.29 21.80
N THR A 254 1.30 7.26 21.05
CA THR A 254 0.91 5.86 21.29
C THR A 254 2.10 4.90 21.37
N LEU A 255 3.33 5.39 21.14
CA LEU A 255 4.54 4.59 21.30
C LEU A 255 5.09 4.70 22.71
N ASN A 256 5.44 3.55 23.30
CA ASN A 256 6.13 3.48 24.58
C ASN A 256 7.52 2.90 24.33
N LEU A 257 8.58 3.64 24.66
CA LEU A 257 9.94 3.12 24.55
C LEU A 257 10.25 2.17 25.71
N ASN A 258 10.97 1.10 25.42
CA ASN A 258 11.49 0.16 26.39
C ASN A 258 12.70 0.80 27.13
N PRO A 259 12.60 1.08 28.45
CA PRO A 259 13.72 1.64 29.20
C PRO A 259 14.84 0.63 29.45
N GLY A 260 14.60 -0.66 29.19
CA GLY A 260 15.57 -1.75 29.32
C GLY A 260 16.48 -1.96 28.12
N PHE A 261 16.18 -1.32 26.98
CA PHE A 261 16.95 -1.49 25.75
C PHE A 261 18.44 -1.24 25.98
N ASP A 262 19.25 -2.25 25.66
CA ASP A 262 20.72 -2.17 25.71
C ASP A 262 21.37 -2.54 24.35
N GLY A 263 20.59 -3.04 23.39
CA GLY A 263 21.06 -3.46 22.07
C GLY A 263 21.82 -4.80 22.05
N SER A 264 21.89 -5.48 23.21
CA SER A 264 22.59 -6.75 23.41
C SER A 264 21.63 -7.78 24.00
N SER A 265 21.41 -7.74 25.32
CA SER A 265 20.54 -8.68 26.03
C SER A 265 19.06 -8.30 25.92
N ASP A 266 18.78 -7.02 25.73
CA ASP A 266 17.48 -6.46 25.40
C ASP A 266 17.59 -5.62 24.13
N GLN A 267 17.09 -6.19 23.03
CA GLN A 267 17.16 -5.63 21.69
C GLN A 267 15.87 -4.93 21.26
N GLU A 268 14.85 -4.91 22.13
CA GLU A 268 13.54 -4.38 21.79
C GLU A 268 13.47 -2.88 22.14
N PHE A 269 13.18 -2.03 21.15
CA PHE A 269 13.01 -0.59 21.36
C PHE A 269 11.65 -0.25 21.97
N LEU A 270 10.61 -1.02 21.67
CA LEU A 270 9.23 -0.70 22.04
C LEU A 270 8.76 -1.55 23.23
N ALA A 271 8.24 -0.89 24.26
CA ALA A 271 7.55 -1.57 25.34
C ALA A 271 6.20 -2.12 24.87
N ALA A 272 5.75 -3.20 25.52
CA ALA A 272 4.47 -3.82 25.25
C ALA A 272 3.30 -2.82 25.36
N GLY A 273 2.34 -2.95 24.45
CA GLY A 273 1.18 -2.06 24.36
C GLY A 273 1.37 -0.84 23.45
N SER A 274 2.53 -0.70 22.81
CA SER A 274 2.74 0.29 21.75
C SER A 274 1.84 0.02 20.54
N THR A 275 1.24 1.10 20.00
CA THR A 275 0.38 1.06 18.81
C THR A 275 0.75 2.19 17.86
N LEU A 276 0.37 2.07 16.58
CA LEU A 276 0.54 3.11 15.56
C LEU A 276 -0.74 3.17 14.74
N ASN A 277 -1.45 4.30 14.78
CA ASN A 277 -2.68 4.48 14.01
C ASN A 277 -2.35 4.47 12.52
N GLY A 278 -3.22 3.88 11.69
CA GLY A 278 -3.06 3.94 10.24
C GLY A 278 -2.99 5.39 9.76
N GLY A 279 -2.07 5.69 8.84
CA GLY A 279 -1.81 7.07 8.42
C GLY A 279 -0.77 7.80 9.25
N SER A 280 -0.37 7.28 10.40
CA SER A 280 0.57 7.97 11.29
C SER A 280 2.01 7.57 11.01
N THR A 281 2.90 8.54 11.25
CA THR A 281 4.35 8.37 11.26
C THR A 281 4.88 8.48 12.68
N ALA A 282 6.09 7.99 12.92
CA ALA A 282 6.85 8.26 14.13
C ALA A 282 8.36 8.28 13.83
N GLN A 283 9.14 8.94 14.68
CA GLN A 283 10.59 8.98 14.59
C GLN A 283 11.24 8.68 15.95
N ILE A 284 12.18 7.75 15.95
CA ILE A 284 13.01 7.39 17.10
C ILE A 284 14.46 7.74 16.79
N GLN A 285 15.18 8.30 17.77
CA GLN A 285 16.62 8.54 17.67
C GLN A 285 17.36 7.89 18.83
N PHE A 286 18.55 7.33 18.56
CA PHE A 286 19.49 6.90 19.59
C PHE A 286 20.93 7.14 19.13
N VAL A 287 21.87 7.16 20.09
CA VAL A 287 23.28 7.47 19.79
C VAL A 287 24.17 6.42 20.41
N VAL A 288 25.05 5.85 19.59
CA VAL A 288 26.02 4.83 19.98
C VAL A 288 27.43 5.36 19.75
N ARG A 289 28.35 5.07 20.67
CA ARG A 289 29.79 5.22 20.45
C ARG A 289 30.42 3.86 20.20
N VAL A 290 31.13 3.72 19.08
CA VAL A 290 31.92 2.52 18.76
C VAL A 290 33.22 2.55 19.55
N ASN A 291 33.47 1.50 20.34
CA ASN A 291 34.64 1.44 21.22
C ASN A 291 35.91 1.04 20.45
N GLN A 292 35.82 0.08 19.55
CA GLN A 292 36.92 -0.37 18.69
C GLN A 292 36.42 -0.65 17.27
N LEU A 293 37.21 -0.25 16.26
CA LEU A 293 36.91 -0.60 14.87
C LEU A 293 37.21 -2.08 14.63
N ILE A 294 36.24 -2.80 14.07
CA ILE A 294 36.38 -4.19 13.66
C ILE A 294 36.07 -4.34 12.17
N ASP A 295 36.46 -5.48 11.61
CA ASP A 295 36.07 -5.90 10.25
C ASP A 295 34.86 -6.82 10.40
N GLN A 296 33.70 -6.37 9.91
CA GLN A 296 32.45 -7.14 9.90
C GLN A 296 32.41 -8.23 8.81
N GLY A 297 33.50 -8.43 8.07
CA GLY A 297 33.56 -9.40 6.99
C GLY A 297 32.83 -8.95 5.72
N LEU A 298 32.53 -7.65 5.60
CA LEU A 298 31.89 -7.05 4.42
C LEU A 298 32.84 -6.94 3.21
N GLY A 299 34.13 -7.24 3.40
CA GLY A 299 35.16 -7.12 2.36
C GLY A 299 35.62 -5.67 2.11
N LEU A 300 35.20 -4.73 2.96
CA LEU A 300 35.51 -3.31 2.86
C LEU A 300 36.61 -2.86 3.87
N GLY A 301 36.92 -3.70 4.86
CA GLY A 301 37.98 -3.46 5.86
C GLY A 301 37.43 -3.02 7.22
N LEU A 302 38.32 -2.48 8.05
CA LEU A 302 37.99 -2.05 9.42
C LEU A 302 37.10 -0.80 9.42
N GLY A 303 36.08 -0.80 10.28
CA GLY A 303 35.24 0.38 10.52
C GLY A 303 34.09 0.57 9.53
N GLU A 304 33.88 -0.41 8.66
CA GLU A 304 32.76 -0.45 7.71
C GLU A 304 31.64 -1.31 8.28
N TYR A 305 30.46 -0.71 8.43
CA TYR A 305 29.31 -1.33 9.08
C TYR A 305 28.07 -1.25 8.19
N GLN A 306 27.18 -2.21 8.39
CA GLN A 306 25.82 -2.17 7.90
C GLN A 306 24.87 -2.45 9.06
N ASN A 307 23.70 -1.81 9.08
CA ASN A 307 22.72 -2.01 10.14
C ASN A 307 21.31 -1.87 9.58
N GLU A 308 20.44 -2.73 10.07
CA GLU A 308 19.06 -2.87 9.63
C GLU A 308 18.23 -3.21 10.87
N VAL A 309 17.08 -2.57 11.01
CA VAL A 309 16.12 -2.89 12.07
C VAL A 309 14.97 -3.69 11.47
N LEU A 310 14.35 -4.50 12.32
CA LEU A 310 13.15 -5.26 11.99
C LEU A 310 11.98 -4.68 12.78
N VAL A 311 10.91 -4.31 12.09
CA VAL A 311 9.64 -3.94 12.72
C VAL A 311 8.60 -5.02 12.48
N THR A 312 7.78 -5.30 13.48
CA THR A 312 6.59 -6.14 13.35
C THR A 312 5.38 -5.49 13.99
N ALA A 313 4.20 -5.84 13.50
CA ALA A 313 2.93 -5.35 14.01
C ALA A 313 1.81 -6.37 13.82
N GLU A 314 0.67 -6.17 14.50
CA GLU A 314 -0.54 -6.95 14.32
C GLU A 314 -1.73 -6.04 13.94
N GLN A 315 -2.40 -6.41 12.84
CA GLN A 315 -3.63 -5.77 12.38
C GLN A 315 -4.84 -6.15 13.25
N PRO A 316 -5.94 -5.37 13.25
CA PRO A 316 -7.16 -5.70 13.99
C PRO A 316 -7.80 -7.06 13.63
N ASN A 317 -7.52 -7.58 12.42
CA ASN A 317 -7.98 -8.89 11.96
C ASN A 317 -7.05 -10.05 12.37
N GLY A 318 -6.00 -9.78 13.15
CA GLY A 318 -5.02 -10.76 13.64
C GLY A 318 -3.90 -11.13 12.66
N VAL A 319 -3.81 -10.44 11.51
CA VAL A 319 -2.71 -10.65 10.56
C VAL A 319 -1.46 -9.90 11.04
N TYR A 320 -0.34 -10.61 11.09
CA TYR A 320 0.96 -10.04 11.40
C TYR A 320 1.58 -9.37 10.17
N LEU A 321 2.18 -8.21 10.40
CA LEU A 321 2.96 -7.44 9.45
C LEU A 321 4.43 -7.45 9.91
N LEU A 322 5.34 -7.36 8.96
CA LEU A 322 6.78 -7.36 9.18
C LEU A 322 7.44 -6.55 8.07
N ASP A 323 8.46 -5.78 8.43
CA ASP A 323 9.27 -5.01 7.48
C ASP A 323 10.71 -4.83 7.99
N TYR A 324 11.68 -4.80 7.09
CA TYR A 324 13.08 -4.45 7.39
C TYR A 324 13.37 -3.04 6.92
N SER A 325 14.23 -2.33 7.66
CA SER A 325 14.44 -0.91 7.37
C SER A 325 15.11 -0.65 6.04
N ASP A 326 14.54 0.27 5.26
CA ASP A 326 15.23 0.85 4.12
C ASP A 326 16.27 1.90 4.51
N PHE A 327 17.26 2.10 3.63
CA PHE A 327 18.26 3.14 3.82
C PHE A 327 17.70 4.52 3.49
N GLY A 328 17.66 5.39 4.50
CA GLY A 328 17.28 6.79 4.35
C GLY A 328 16.23 7.20 5.38
N THR A 329 15.31 8.07 4.96
CA THR A 329 14.32 8.69 5.84
C THR A 329 12.88 8.37 5.48
N ASP A 330 12.68 7.63 4.39
CA ASP A 330 11.37 7.35 3.81
C ASP A 330 11.20 5.83 3.74
N PRO A 331 10.26 5.24 4.50
CA PRO A 331 9.98 3.80 4.42
C PRO A 331 9.41 3.33 3.08
N ASP A 332 8.85 4.22 2.26
CA ASP A 332 8.31 3.89 0.93
C ASP A 332 8.82 4.94 -0.09
N PRO A 333 10.11 4.87 -0.49
CA PRO A 333 10.71 5.88 -1.36
C PRO A 333 10.04 6.00 -2.73
N ASN A 334 9.37 4.95 -3.21
CA ASN A 334 8.69 4.95 -4.50
C ASN A 334 7.26 5.54 -4.41
N GLY A 335 6.66 5.53 -3.21
CA GLY A 335 5.39 6.16 -2.88
C GLY A 335 4.16 5.41 -3.39
N ASP A 336 4.24 4.09 -3.62
CA ASP A 336 3.12 3.26 -4.08
C ASP A 336 2.27 2.67 -2.95
N GLY A 337 2.67 2.89 -1.69
CA GLY A 337 2.00 2.47 -0.49
C GLY A 337 2.38 1.07 0.01
N ASN A 338 3.40 0.44 -0.57
CA ASN A 338 3.90 -0.86 -0.15
C ASN A 338 5.42 -0.84 0.16
N PRO A 339 5.82 -0.62 1.43
CA PRO A 339 7.23 -0.54 1.83
C PRO A 339 7.98 -1.88 1.75
N THR A 340 7.29 -2.98 1.44
CA THR A 340 7.89 -4.33 1.39
C THR A 340 8.40 -4.72 0.01
N ASP A 341 8.40 -3.78 -0.93
CA ASP A 341 8.78 -4.02 -2.31
C ASP A 341 10.28 -4.25 -2.48
N ALA A 342 10.64 -4.89 -3.59
CA ALA A 342 12.03 -5.22 -3.87
C ALA A 342 12.85 -3.94 -4.09
N GLY A 343 13.84 -3.72 -3.21
CA GLY A 343 14.69 -2.53 -3.22
C GLY A 343 14.29 -1.45 -2.22
N GLU A 344 13.39 -1.76 -1.29
CA GLU A 344 12.97 -0.86 -0.18
C GLU A 344 13.22 -1.50 1.19
N ASN A 345 14.18 -2.41 1.27
CA ASN A 345 14.61 -3.08 2.48
C ASN A 345 16.16 -3.15 2.43
N ASP A 346 16.79 -2.01 2.12
CA ASP A 346 18.24 -1.91 1.97
C ASP A 346 18.93 -1.55 3.30
N PRO A 347 19.92 -2.33 3.78
CA PRO A 347 20.65 -2.02 5.00
C PRO A 347 21.33 -0.65 4.97
N THR A 348 21.34 0.05 6.11
CA THR A 348 22.06 1.31 6.27
C THR A 348 23.56 1.07 6.37
N PHE A 349 24.32 1.45 5.35
CA PHE A 349 25.79 1.41 5.35
C PHE A 349 26.38 2.70 5.91
N PHE A 350 27.40 2.58 6.77
CA PHE A 350 28.12 3.72 7.30
C PHE A 350 29.57 3.36 7.69
N THR A 351 30.44 4.36 7.62
CA THR A 351 31.86 4.22 7.93
C THR A 351 32.19 4.98 9.19
N VAL A 352 32.79 4.30 10.18
CA VAL A 352 33.30 4.92 11.39
C VAL A 352 34.82 5.01 11.29
N THR A 353 35.35 6.21 11.49
CA THR A 353 36.79 6.45 11.46
C THR A 353 37.29 6.81 12.84
N ASP A 354 38.43 6.24 13.23
CA ASP A 354 39.10 6.66 14.45
C ASP A 354 39.77 8.02 14.19
N SER A 355 39.59 8.96 15.12
CA SER A 355 40.30 10.25 15.09
C SER A 355 41.71 10.14 15.71
N ALA A 356 42.22 8.93 15.93
CA ALA A 356 43.51 8.70 16.57
C ALA A 356 44.66 9.45 15.87
N VAL A 357 45.17 10.47 16.55
CA VAL A 357 46.42 11.13 16.18
C VAL A 357 47.58 10.28 16.72
N VAL A 358 48.25 9.53 15.85
CA VAL A 358 49.44 8.77 16.23
C VAL A 358 50.62 9.72 16.37
N GLY A 359 51.03 10.00 17.61
CA GLY A 359 52.29 10.69 17.91
C GLY A 359 53.44 9.69 18.00
N VAL A 360 54.36 9.71 17.04
CA VAL A 360 55.62 8.96 17.13
C VAL A 360 56.72 9.85 17.73
N ALA A 361 57.28 9.43 18.86
CA ALA A 361 58.50 10.03 19.42
C ALA A 361 59.67 9.06 19.23
N LYS A 362 60.75 9.54 18.61
CA LYS A 362 62.02 8.80 18.51
C LYS A 362 62.95 9.33 19.59
N ASP A 363 63.36 8.45 20.51
CA ASP A 363 64.47 8.72 21.42
C ASP A 363 65.81 8.48 20.67
N ALA A 364 66.78 9.36 20.86
CA ALA A 364 67.99 9.47 20.03
C ALA A 364 69.17 8.63 20.54
#